data_AF-K1QNA1-F1
#
_entry.id   AF-K1QNA1-F1
#
_cell.length_a   1.000
_cell.length_b   1.000
_cell.length_c   1.000
_cell.angle_alpha   90.00
_cell.angle_beta   90.00
_cell.angle_gamma   90.00
#
_symmetry.space_group_name_H-M   'P 1'
#
loop_
_entity.id
_entity.type
_entity.pdbx_description
1 polymer ?
#
loop_
_entity_poly.entity_id
_entity_poly.type
_entity_poly.pdbx_seq_one_letter_code
_entity_poly.pdbx_strand_id
1 'polypeptide(L)' 'MATNTNHITVGIIKNGHLIMKVSSTLASFESGSRSVVLAMDKGDRVWVKRLAHDRNIQGHYNSFSGYLISTET' A
#
# COMPACT_ATOMS: atom_id res chain seq x y z
N MET A 1 14.20 17.39 -15.35
CA MET A 1 12.82 17.03 -14.97
C MET A 1 12.73 15.51 -14.94
N ALA A 2 12.21 14.92 -13.86
CA ALA A 2 12.01 13.47 -13.80
C ALA A 2 10.95 13.08 -14.85
N THR A 3 11.32 12.26 -15.82
CA THR A 3 10.47 11.84 -16.94
C THR A 3 9.38 10.89 -16.44
N ASN A 4 8.16 11.38 -16.28
CA ASN A 4 6.97 10.60 -15.96
C ASN A 4 6.92 9.20 -16.66
N THR A 5 6.95 8.10 -15.90
CA THR A 5 6.62 6.73 -16.39
C THR A 5 5.27 6.24 -15.83
N ASN A 6 4.49 7.17 -15.28
CA ASN A 6 3.07 7.13 -14.90
C ASN A 6 2.61 6.00 -13.96
N HIS A 7 3.47 5.15 -13.41
CA HIS A 7 3.06 3.90 -12.77
C HIS A 7 3.43 3.84 -11.27
N ILE A 8 2.46 4.06 -10.38
CA ILE A 8 2.54 3.63 -8.99
C ILE A 8 2.05 2.21 -8.90
N THR A 9 2.76 1.38 -8.14
CA THR A 9 2.23 0.11 -7.66
C THR A 9 2.66 -0.06 -6.22
N VAL A 10 1.68 -0.07 -5.32
CA VAL A 10 1.89 -0.28 -3.88
C VAL A 10 1.05 -1.44 -3.41
N GLY A 11 1.47 -2.10 -2.35
CA GLY A 11 0.73 -3.20 -1.77
C GLY A 11 0.79 -3.23 -0.25
N ILE A 12 -0.26 -3.80 0.33
CA ILE A 12 -0.31 -4.13 1.75
C ILE A 12 0.43 -5.45 1.94
N ILE A 13 1.41 -5.43 2.82
CA ILE A 13 2.22 -6.60 3.16
C ILE A 13 1.85 -7.04 4.57
N LYS A 14 1.60 -8.34 4.75
CA LYS A 14 1.49 -9.01 6.06
C LYS A 14 2.62 -10.01 6.21
N ASN A 15 3.48 -9.87 7.22
CA ASN A 15 4.59 -10.80 7.48
C ASN A 15 5.42 -11.14 6.23
N GLY A 16 5.72 -10.14 5.40
CA GLY A 16 6.49 -10.30 4.16
C GLY A 16 5.68 -10.75 2.94
N HIS A 17 4.43 -11.17 3.11
CA HIS A 17 3.55 -11.62 2.02
C HIS A 17 2.67 -10.49 1.50
N LEU A 18 2.55 -10.40 0.17
CA LEU A 18 1.65 -9.46 -0.49
C LEU A 18 0.19 -9.91 -0.30
N ILE A 19 -0.61 -9.09 0.38
CA ILE A 19 -2.04 -9.32 0.56
C ILE A 19 -2.83 -8.75 -0.61
N MET A 20 -2.55 -7.50 -0.96
CA MET A 20 -3.29 -6.77 -1.98
C MET A 20 -2.40 -5.70 -2.60
N LYS A 21 -2.61 -5.42 -3.89
CA LYS A 21 -1.93 -4.36 -4.62
C LYS A 21 -2.92 -3.35 -5.18
N VAL A 22 -2.46 -2.11 -5.33
CA VAL A 22 -3.12 -1.08 -6.10
C VAL A 22 -2.11 -0.42 -7.03
N SER A 23 -2.55 -0.14 -8.25
CA SER A 23 -1.75 0.53 -9.26
C SER A 23 -2.56 1.62 -9.96
N SER A 24 -1.87 2.67 -10.40
CA SER A 24 -2.44 3.75 -11.19
C SER A 24 -1.46 4.05 -12.33
N THR A 25 -1.95 4.18 -13.56
CA THR A 25 -1.08 4.23 -14.76
C THR A 25 -1.44 5.33 -15.77
N LEU A 26 -2.51 6.11 -15.55
CA LEU A 26 -3.14 6.91 -16.61
C LEU A 26 -3.44 8.37 -16.24
N ALA A 27 -3.19 8.78 -15.00
CA ALA A 27 -3.59 10.10 -14.52
C ALA A 27 -2.39 11.04 -14.37
N SER A 28 -2.59 12.34 -14.63
CA SER A 28 -1.59 13.39 -14.36
C SER A 28 -1.20 13.45 -12.87
N PHE A 29 -2.06 12.95 -11.99
CA PHE A 29 -1.76 12.64 -10.60
C PHE A 29 -2.19 11.21 -10.30
N GLU A 30 -1.20 10.33 -10.16
CA GLU A 30 -1.45 8.93 -9.85
C GLU A 30 -1.96 8.77 -8.43
N SER A 31 -3.18 8.27 -8.29
CA SER A 31 -3.76 7.91 -7.00
C SER A 31 -4.31 6.48 -7.04
N GLY A 32 -4.27 5.83 -5.89
CA GLY A 32 -4.80 4.49 -5.71
C GLY A 32 -5.15 4.27 -4.25
N SER A 33 -6.35 3.77 -3.99
CA SER A 33 -6.85 3.47 -2.64
C SER A 33 -7.36 2.05 -2.57
N ARG A 34 -7.10 1.40 -1.43
CA ARG A 34 -7.62 0.08 -1.09
C ARG A 34 -7.74 -0.06 0.42
N SER A 35 -8.69 -0.89 0.86
CA SER A 35 -8.89 -1.29 2.25
C SER A 35 -9.01 -2.81 2.33
N VAL A 36 -8.63 -3.39 3.47
CA VAL A 36 -8.70 -4.83 3.73
C VAL A 36 -8.95 -5.07 5.22
N VAL A 37 -9.72 -6.10 5.53
CA VAL A 37 -9.86 -6.64 6.89
C VAL A 37 -8.95 -7.87 6.99
N LEU A 38 -8.13 -7.93 8.04
CA LEU A 38 -7.15 -9.01 8.24
C LEU A 38 -7.36 -9.64 9.61
N ALA A 39 -7.39 -10.97 9.66
CA ALA A 39 -7.10 -11.69 10.90
C ALA A 39 -5.62 -11.46 11.25
N MET A 40 -5.34 -11.16 12.51
CA MET A 40 -3.99 -10.86 13.00
C MET A 40 -3.69 -11.60 14.29
N ASP A 41 -2.56 -12.29 14.31
CA ASP A 41 -2.00 -12.86 15.52
C ASP A 41 -1.08 -11.85 16.23
N LYS A 42 -0.87 -12.05 17.53
CA LYS A 42 0.09 -11.25 18.30
C LYS A 42 1.48 -11.35 17.66
N GLY A 43 2.00 -10.21 17.22
CA GLY A 43 3.32 -10.11 16.59
C GLY A 43 3.28 -10.02 15.07
N ASP A 44 2.11 -10.21 14.44
CA ASP A 44 1.93 -9.95 13.01
C ASP A 44 2.25 -8.49 12.69
N ARG A 45 2.90 -8.30 11.53
CA ARG A 45 3.32 -6.97 11.05
C ARG A 45 2.64 -6.68 9.73
N VAL A 46 2.04 -5.49 9.65
CA VAL A 46 1.42 -4.97 8.44
C VAL A 46 2.06 -3.64 8.05
N TRP A 47 2.43 -3.50 6.78
CA TRP A 47 3.00 -2.27 6.25
C TRP A 47 2.69 -2.11 4.77
N VAL A 48 2.85 -0.89 4.26
CA VAL A 48 2.75 -0.60 2.84
C VAL A 48 4.12 -0.74 2.20
N LYS A 49 4.20 -1.47 1.07
CA LYS A 49 5.42 -1.63 0.29
C LYS A 49 5.18 -1.19 -1.15
N ARG A 50 6.13 -0.43 -1.69
CA ARG A 50 6.24 -0.18 -3.14
C ARG A 50 6.63 -1.47 -3.85
N LEU A 51 5.90 -1.86 -4.90
CA LEU A 51 6.11 -3.12 -5.60
C LEU A 51 6.85 -2.98 -6.94
N ALA A 52 7.01 -1.77 -7.49
CA ALA A 52 7.61 -1.58 -8.81
C ALA A 52 8.44 -0.27 -8.96
N HIS A 53 9.47 -0.32 -9.82
CA HIS A 53 10.31 0.79 -10.35
C HIS A 53 11.24 1.52 -9.36
N ASP A 54 12.42 1.93 -9.83
CA ASP A 54 13.54 2.59 -9.11
C ASP A 54 13.27 4.04 -8.64
N ARG A 55 12.01 4.46 -8.55
CA ARG A 55 11.67 5.82 -8.13
C ARG A 55 11.22 5.84 -6.69
N ASN A 56 11.24 7.01 -6.07
CA ASN A 56 10.63 7.19 -4.75
C ASN A 56 9.11 7.29 -4.91
N ILE A 57 8.35 6.74 -3.96
CA ILE A 57 6.94 7.13 -3.82
C ILE A 57 6.96 8.61 -3.48
N GLN A 58 6.23 9.43 -4.23
CA GLN A 58 5.98 10.82 -3.84
C GLN A 58 5.30 10.79 -2.47
N GLY A 59 6.01 11.22 -1.42
CA GLY A 59 5.56 11.06 -0.03
C GLY A 59 4.38 11.96 0.35
N HIS A 60 4.07 12.97 -0.47
CA HIS A 60 2.98 13.90 -0.21
C HIS A 60 1.61 13.26 -0.45
N TYR A 61 0.64 13.59 0.41
CA TYR A 61 -0.77 13.20 0.29
C TYR A 61 -1.09 11.70 0.39
N ASN A 62 -0.18 10.89 0.97
CA ASN A 62 -0.46 9.48 1.26
C ASN A 62 -1.07 9.31 2.65
N SER A 63 -2.03 8.40 2.79
CA SER A 63 -2.59 8.00 4.08
C SER A 63 -2.53 6.49 4.25
N PHE A 64 -2.19 6.06 5.48
CA PHE A 64 -2.27 4.67 5.91
C PHE A 64 -2.73 4.64 7.36
N SER A 65 -3.86 3.97 7.61
CA SER A 65 -4.49 3.90 8.92
C SER A 65 -5.18 2.55 9.10
N GLY A 66 -5.42 2.17 10.36
CA GLY A 66 -6.11 0.93 10.72
C GLY A 66 -6.49 0.92 12.19
N TYR A 67 -7.42 0.04 12.56
CA TYR A 67 -7.88 -0.15 13.93
C TYR A 67 -8.30 -1.61 14.17
N LEU A 68 -8.33 -2.03 15.44
CA LEU A 68 -8.80 -3.36 15.84
C LEU A 68 -10.33 -3.38 15.80
N ILE A 69 -10.91 -4.28 14.99
CA ILE A 69 -12.38 -4.43 14.88
C ILE A 69 -12.92 -5.23 16.06
N SER A 70 -12.34 -6.40 16.34
CA SER A 70 -12.72 -7.29 17.43
C SER A 70 -11.56 -8.21 17.79
N THR A 71 -11.58 -8.77 19.00
CA THR A 71 -10.70 -9.88 19.42
C THR A 71 -11.43 -11.21 19.25
N GLU A 72 -10.71 -12.26 18.87
CA GLU A 72 -11.22 -13.62 19.04
C GLU A 72 -11.26 -13.94 20.54
N THR A 73 -12.39 -14.48 21.00
CA THR A 73 -12.62 -14.94 22.38
C THR A 73 -12.34 -16.41 22.53
#